data_AF-A0A954LL50-F1
#
_entry.id   AF-A0A954LL50-F1
#
_cell.length_a   1.000
_cell.length_b   1.000
_cell.length_c   1.000
_cell.angle_alpha   90.00
_cell.angle_beta   90.00
_cell.angle_gamma   90.00
#
_symmetry.space_group_name_H-M   'P 1'
#
loop_
_entity.id
_entity.type
_entity.pdbx_description
1 polymer ?
#
loop_
_entity_poly.entity_id
_entity_poly.type
_entity_poly.pdbx_seq_one_letter_code
_entity_poly.pdbx_strand_id
1 'polypeptide(L)'
;MTDRELSRRQFGKQAATTAVLGSLVIGGSDSKSIANSSEDPAPAIAEPIPPQSIPIDLLLLEVVRQMYPDRKLTHDILREIRRDIRSDLRRAKAIRSVPLHNGNEPAGLFAAYHPEESENPQD
;
A
#
# COMPACT_ATOMS: atom_id res chain seq x y z
N MET A 1 -5.23 43.79 12.57
CA MET A 1 -5.01 42.78 11.50
C MET A 1 -3.58 42.30 11.65
N THR A 2 -3.37 41.12 12.24
CA THR A 2 -2.04 40.54 12.45
C THR A 2 -1.97 39.23 11.68
N ASP A 3 -1.34 39.27 10.52
CA ASP A 3 -0.98 38.05 9.79
C ASP A 3 0.13 37.35 10.57
N ARG A 4 -0.20 36.15 11.06
CA ARG A 4 0.69 35.30 11.81
C ARG A 4 1.46 34.46 10.79
N GLU A 5 2.64 34.94 10.38
CA GLU A 5 3.53 34.17 9.52
C GLU A 5 3.95 32.87 10.21
N LEU A 6 3.36 31.76 9.77
CA LEU A 6 3.71 30.44 10.27
C LEU A 6 5.07 30.02 9.71
N SER A 7 6.09 30.14 10.55
CA SER A 7 7.47 29.78 10.21
C SER A 7 7.60 28.27 9.98
N ARG A 8 8.09 27.88 8.79
CA ARG A 8 8.39 26.49 8.40
C ARG A 8 9.27 25.73 9.41
N ARG A 9 10.07 26.44 10.21
CA ARG A 9 10.91 25.84 11.26
C ARG A 9 10.13 25.29 12.46
N GLN A 10 8.89 25.70 12.67
CA GLN A 10 8.05 25.22 13.78
C GLN A 10 7.36 23.89 13.45
N PHE A 11 7.11 23.60 12.17
CA PHE A 11 6.54 22.31 11.74
C PHE A 11 7.49 21.14 12.00
N GLY A 12 8.79 21.31 11.73
CA GLY A 12 9.79 20.25 11.94
C GLY A 12 9.97 19.82 13.39
N LYS A 13 9.63 20.68 14.36
CA LYS A 13 9.76 20.38 15.79
C LYS A 13 8.59 19.59 16.37
N GLN A 14 7.40 19.62 15.76
CA GLN A 14 6.24 18.87 16.26
C GLN A 14 6.23 17.39 15.82
N ALA A 15 6.92 17.04 14.73
CA ALA A 15 6.99 15.66 14.26
C ALA A 15 7.93 14.76 15.10
N ALA A 16 8.88 15.35 15.83
CA ALA A 16 9.85 14.60 16.63
C ALA A 16 9.31 14.17 18.02
N THR A 17 8.27 14.83 18.54
CA THR A 17 7.74 14.59 19.89
C THR A 17 6.69 13.48 19.96
N THR A 18 6.16 13.00 18.83
CA THR A 18 5.15 11.93 18.78
C THR A 18 5.73 10.52 18.65
N ALA A 19 7.04 10.38 18.44
CA ALA A 19 7.69 9.08 18.25
C ALA A 19 8.17 8.40 19.55
N VAL A 20 8.05 9.04 20.73
CA VAL A 20 8.62 8.54 22.00
C VAL A 20 7.61 7.78 22.88
N LEU A 21 6.31 7.79 22.57
CA LEU A 21 5.27 7.14 23.42
C LEU A 21 4.81 5.75 22.93
N GLY A 22 5.40 5.21 21.85
CA GLY A 22 4.97 3.94 21.26
C GLY A 22 5.67 2.68 21.79
N SER A 23 6.60 2.80 22.74
CA SER A 23 7.48 1.71 23.16
C SER A 23 7.34 1.40 24.66
N LEU A 24 6.21 0.83 25.12
CA LEU A 24 6.19 -0.02 26.33
C LEU A 24 4.82 -0.70 26.61
N VAL A 25 4.66 -1.96 26.20
CA VAL A 25 3.95 -3.05 26.92
C VAL A 25 4.31 -4.35 26.20
N ILE A 26 5.37 -5.10 26.56
CA ILE A 26 5.50 -6.07 27.67
C ILE A 26 4.28 -6.99 27.80
N GLY A 27 4.49 -8.28 27.54
CA GLY A 27 3.51 -9.33 27.83
C GLY A 27 3.88 -10.73 27.36
N GLY A 28 5.14 -11.15 27.52
CA GLY A 28 5.50 -12.57 27.43
C GLY A 28 4.98 -13.32 28.65
N SER A 29 4.23 -14.41 28.43
CA SER A 29 3.82 -15.33 29.48
C SER A 29 4.13 -16.75 29.03
N ASP A 30 5.40 -17.14 29.21
CA ASP A 30 5.78 -18.54 29.33
C ASP A 30 5.13 -19.09 30.60
N SER A 31 4.21 -20.03 30.44
CA SER A 31 3.69 -20.85 31.54
C SER A 31 3.87 -22.30 31.17
N LYS A 32 5.04 -22.82 31.56
CA LYS A 32 5.32 -24.25 31.68
C LYS A 32 4.61 -24.77 32.93
N SER A 33 3.61 -25.64 32.76
CA SER A 33 3.26 -26.66 33.75
C SER A 33 2.52 -27.82 33.09
N ILE A 34 3.11 -29.01 33.20
CA ILE A 34 2.59 -30.32 32.79
C ILE A 34 1.88 -30.93 33.99
N ALA A 35 0.63 -31.41 33.85
CA ALA A 35 0.17 -32.71 34.36
C ALA A 35 -1.34 -32.96 34.18
N ASN A 36 -1.63 -34.04 33.46
CA ASN A 36 -2.69 -35.05 33.64
C ASN A 36 -4.16 -34.62 33.75
N SER A 37 -4.95 -34.97 32.72
CA SER A 37 -6.32 -35.47 32.90
C SER A 37 -6.75 -36.33 31.70
N SER A 38 -6.99 -37.61 32.00
CA SER A 38 -7.98 -38.55 31.44
C SER A 38 -8.37 -38.47 29.97
N GLU A 39 -8.06 -39.54 29.23
CA GLU A 39 -8.64 -39.91 27.93
C GLU A 39 -10.13 -40.19 28.07
N ASP A 40 -10.95 -39.23 27.61
CA ASP A 40 -12.24 -39.48 26.98
C ASP A 40 -12.10 -39.07 25.50
N PRO A 41 -12.72 -39.77 24.54
CA PRO A 41 -12.56 -39.43 23.12
C PRO A 41 -13.24 -38.09 22.86
N ALA A 42 -12.43 -37.05 22.68
CA ALA A 42 -12.89 -35.72 22.33
C ALA A 42 -13.68 -35.77 21.00
N PRO A 43 -14.80 -35.04 20.88
CA PRO A 43 -15.49 -34.89 19.61
C PRO A 43 -14.52 -34.24 18.62
N ALA A 44 -14.44 -34.80 17.41
CA ALA A 44 -13.60 -34.32 16.33
C ALA A 44 -13.75 -32.80 16.19
N ILE A 45 -12.70 -32.07 16.56
CA ILE A 45 -12.60 -30.63 16.38
C ILE A 45 -12.63 -30.43 14.86
N ALA A 46 -13.75 -29.91 14.35
CA ALA A 46 -13.85 -29.51 12.96
C ALA A 46 -12.66 -28.61 12.63
N GLU A 47 -11.88 -28.99 11.62
CA GLU A 47 -10.78 -28.15 11.14
C GLU A 47 -11.31 -26.74 10.91
N PRO A 48 -10.64 -25.70 11.45
CA PRO A 48 -11.04 -24.34 11.19
C PRO A 48 -10.94 -24.09 9.68
N ILE A 49 -12.10 -23.88 9.05
CA ILE A 49 -12.19 -23.51 7.64
C ILE A 49 -11.30 -22.29 7.45
N PRO A 50 -10.26 -22.35 6.61
CA PRO A 50 -9.39 -21.20 6.40
C PRO A 50 -10.25 -20.04 5.90
N PRO A 51 -10.08 -18.83 6.45
CA PRO A 51 -10.86 -17.68 6.01
C PRO A 51 -10.64 -17.51 4.52
N GLN A 52 -11.73 -17.53 3.75
CA GLN A 52 -11.67 -17.33 2.30
C GLN A 52 -11.00 -15.97 2.05
N SER A 53 -9.78 -15.99 1.51
CA SER A 53 -9.04 -14.76 1.26
C SER A 53 -9.75 -14.02 0.13
N ILE A 54 -10.27 -12.83 0.44
CA ILE A 54 -10.92 -11.98 -0.55
C ILE A 54 -9.86 -11.59 -1.60
N PRO A 55 -10.14 -11.79 -2.90
CA PRO A 55 -9.23 -11.35 -3.96
C PRO A 55 -8.90 -9.86 -3.85
N ILE A 56 -7.61 -9.51 -3.94
CA ILE A 56 -7.11 -8.14 -3.77
C ILE A 56 -7.76 -7.16 -4.76
N ASP A 57 -8.08 -7.62 -5.99
CA ASP A 57 -8.76 -6.81 -6.99
C ASP A 57 -10.15 -6.36 -6.56
N LEU A 58 -10.87 -7.17 -5.77
CA LEU A 58 -12.17 -6.79 -5.23
C LEU A 58 -12.04 -5.75 -4.12
N LEU A 59 -11.02 -5.89 -3.27
CA LEU A 59 -10.74 -4.92 -2.21
C LEU A 59 -10.36 -3.55 -2.80
N LEU A 60 -9.51 -3.53 -3.83
CA LEU A 60 -9.15 -2.30 -4.53
C LEU A 60 -10.35 -1.65 -5.25
N LEU A 61 -11.21 -2.46 -5.86
CA LEU A 61 -12.44 -1.95 -6.49
C LEU A 61 -13.37 -1.29 -5.46
N GLU A 62 -13.46 -1.84 -4.25
CA GLU A 62 -14.27 -1.26 -3.18
C GLU A 62 -13.69 0.07 -2.68
N VAL A 63 -12.36 0.19 -2.58
CA VAL A 63 -11.71 1.47 -2.29
C VAL A 63 -12.06 2.51 -3.36
N VAL A 64 -12.03 2.14 -4.64
CA VAL A 64 -12.42 3.05 -5.74
C VAL A 64 -13.87 3.51 -5.58
N ARG A 65 -14.79 2.62 -5.19
CA ARG A 65 -16.19 2.97 -4.95
C ARG A 65 -16.38 3.94 -3.78
N GLN A 66 -15.62 3.75 -2.70
CA GLN A 66 -15.68 4.61 -1.53
C GLN A 66 -15.08 5.99 -1.80
N MET A 67 -13.99 6.05 -2.57
CA MET A 67 -13.31 7.31 -2.89
C MET A 67 -14.03 8.12 -3.96
N TYR A 68 -14.69 7.45 -4.91
CA TYR A 68 -15.36 8.09 -6.05
C TYR A 68 -16.82 7.65 -6.15
N PRO A 69 -17.70 8.07 -5.21
CA PRO A 69 -19.11 7.74 -5.27
C PRO A 69 -19.81 8.57 -6.36
N ASP A 70 -19.66 8.17 -7.62
CA ASP A 70 -20.33 8.77 -8.78
C ASP A 70 -21.46 7.85 -9.27
N ARG A 71 -22.60 8.43 -9.65
CA ARG A 71 -23.72 7.72 -10.30
C ARG A 71 -23.32 7.12 -11.65
N LYS A 72 -22.26 7.64 -12.27
CA LYS A 72 -21.71 7.13 -13.52
C LYS A 72 -20.94 5.82 -13.35
N LEU A 73 -20.59 5.39 -12.13
CA LEU A 73 -19.98 4.08 -11.87
C LEU A 73 -21.00 2.95 -11.97
N THR A 74 -21.44 2.70 -13.21
CA THR A 74 -22.32 1.57 -13.54
C THR A 74 -21.59 0.25 -13.36
N HIS A 75 -22.36 -0.85 -13.35
CA HIS A 75 -21.78 -2.19 -13.20
C HIS A 75 -20.80 -2.54 -14.34
N ASP A 76 -21.06 -2.07 -15.56
CA ASP A 76 -20.18 -2.30 -16.71
C ASP A 76 -18.84 -1.57 -16.54
N ILE A 77 -18.87 -0.32 -16.08
CA ILE A 77 -17.66 0.47 -15.81
C ILE A 77 -16.86 -0.16 -14.66
N LEU A 78 -17.52 -0.61 -13.60
CA LEU A 78 -16.87 -1.31 -12.49
C LEU A 78 -16.19 -2.61 -12.93
N ARG A 79 -16.80 -3.34 -13.87
CA ARG A 79 -16.21 -4.55 -14.44
C ARG A 79 -14.97 -4.23 -15.26
N GLU A 80 -14.98 -3.14 -16.01
CA GLU A 80 -13.83 -2.66 -16.79
C GLU A 80 -12.69 -2.21 -15.87
N ILE A 81 -12.98 -1.36 -14.88
CA ILE A 81 -12.01 -0.94 -13.86
C ILE A 81 -11.37 -2.15 -13.16
N ARG A 82 -12.18 -3.16 -12.80
CA ARG A 82 -11.66 -4.40 -12.20
C ARG A 82 -10.73 -5.16 -13.14
N ARG A 83 -11.02 -5.19 -14.45
CA ARG A 83 -10.17 -5.82 -15.45
C ARG A 83 -8.82 -5.12 -15.53
N ASP A 84 -8.82 -3.79 -15.48
CA ASP A 84 -7.60 -2.98 -15.50
C ASP A 84 -6.77 -3.19 -14.25
N ILE A 85 -7.39 -3.13 -13.06
CA ILE A 85 -6.74 -3.45 -11.77
C ILE A 85 -6.06 -4.83 -11.83
N ARG A 86 -6.75 -5.85 -12.36
CA ARG A 86 -6.17 -7.19 -12.51
C ARG A 86 -4.98 -7.23 -13.47
N SER A 87 -5.04 -6.46 -14.55
CA SER A 87 -3.93 -6.33 -15.50
C SER A 87 -2.71 -5.69 -14.82
N ASP A 88 -2.94 -4.61 -14.09
CA ASP A 88 -1.89 -3.84 -13.42
C ASP A 88 -1.26 -4.62 -12.26
N LEU A 89 -2.05 -5.36 -11.48
CA LEU A 89 -1.51 -6.25 -10.44
C LEU A 89 -0.58 -7.32 -11.02
N ARG A 90 -0.92 -7.90 -12.18
CA ARG A 90 -0.03 -8.86 -12.87
C ARG A 90 1.25 -8.18 -13.36
N ARG A 91 1.13 -7.00 -13.95
CA ARG A 91 2.28 -6.20 -14.40
C ARG A 91 3.19 -5.79 -13.24
N ALA A 92 2.61 -5.30 -12.16
CA ALA A 92 3.33 -4.91 -10.94
C ALA A 92 4.05 -6.10 -10.32
N LYS A 93 3.43 -7.29 -10.30
CA LYS A 93 4.10 -8.52 -9.87
C LYS A 93 5.31 -8.85 -10.73
N ALA A 94 5.20 -8.68 -12.06
CA ALA A 94 6.33 -8.89 -12.96
C ALA A 94 7.45 -7.86 -12.73
N ILE A 95 7.13 -6.57 -12.62
CA ILE A 95 8.10 -5.50 -12.36
C ILE A 95 8.80 -5.72 -11.02
N ARG A 96 8.05 -6.11 -9.98
CA ARG A 96 8.60 -6.40 -8.64
C ARG A 96 9.61 -7.54 -8.64
N SER A 97 9.54 -8.45 -9.61
CA SER A 97 10.49 -9.56 -9.72
C SER A 97 11.86 -9.14 -10.26
N VAL A 98 12.00 -7.93 -10.79
CA VAL A 98 13.27 -7.39 -11.27
C VAL A 98 14.13 -6.99 -10.05
N PRO A 99 15.34 -7.56 -9.89
CA PRO A 99 16.21 -7.20 -8.78
C PRO A 99 16.77 -5.79 -8.99
N LEU A 100 16.49 -4.90 -8.04
CA LEU A 100 17.05 -3.56 -7.98
C LEU A 100 18.17 -3.53 -6.94
N HIS A 101 19.27 -2.88 -7.30
CA HIS A 101 20.39 -2.54 -6.44
C HIS A 101 20.31 -1.04 -6.13
N ASN A 102 20.88 -0.59 -5.02
CA ASN A 102 20.83 0.82 -4.60
C ASN A 102 21.53 1.81 -5.56
N GLY A 103 22.18 1.33 -6.62
CA GLY A 103 22.70 2.15 -7.73
C GLY A 103 21.85 2.11 -9.01
N ASN A 104 20.71 1.42 -9.00
CA ASN A 104 19.77 1.44 -10.13
C ASN A 104 18.99 2.76 -10.10
N GLU A 105 19.40 3.68 -10.97
CA GLU A 105 18.72 4.95 -11.20
C GLU A 105 17.53 4.77 -12.16
N PRO A 106 16.50 5.63 -12.06
CA PRO A 106 15.46 5.67 -13.07
C PRO A 106 16.08 5.96 -14.44
N ALA A 107 15.57 5.34 -15.51
CA ALA A 107 16.00 5.66 -16.86
C ALA A 107 15.69 7.14 -17.16
N GLY A 108 16.72 7.99 -17.10
CA GLY A 108 16.61 9.42 -17.36
C GLY A 108 16.48 9.68 -18.85
N LEU A 109 15.24 9.83 -19.34
CA LEU A 109 14.96 10.46 -20.63
C LEU A 109 14.23 11.79 -20.37
N PHE A 110 14.88 12.68 -19.65
CA PHE A 110 14.49 14.09 -19.63
C PHE A 110 15.52 14.86 -20.45
N ALA A 111 15.30 14.92 -21.77
CA ALA A 111 15.91 15.96 -22.57
C ALA A 111 15.17 17.27 -22.27
N ALA A 112 15.88 18.28 -21.78
CA ALA A 112 15.32 19.62 -21.72
C ALA A 112 15.05 20.09 -23.15
N TYR A 113 13.88 20.66 -23.41
CA TYR A 113 13.60 21.31 -24.69
C TYR A 113 14.54 22.52 -24.83
N HIS A 114 15.49 22.43 -25.76
CA HIS A 114 16.36 23.54 -26.14
C HIS A 114 15.77 24.21 -27.40
N PRO A 115 15.19 25.41 -27.30
CA PRO A 115 14.60 26.09 -28.44
C PRO A 115 15.62 26.55 -29.51
N GLU A 116 16.91 26.56 -29.19
CA GLU A 116 17.98 27.12 -30.05
C GLU A 116 18.42 26.17 -31.19
N GLU A 117 17.95 24.91 -31.23
CA GLU A 117 18.31 23.94 -32.28
C GLU A 117 17.25 23.76 -33.38
N SER A 118 16.09 24.42 -33.29
CA SER A 118 15.01 24.28 -34.29
C SER A 118 15.01 25.35 -35.39
N GLU A 119 15.91 26.34 -35.31
CA GLU A 119 16.07 27.39 -36.33
C GLU A 119 17.37 27.21 -37.14
N ASN A 120 17.52 26.07 -37.82
CA ASN A 120 18.42 26.06 -38.97
C ASN A 120 17.91 25.20 -40.12
N PRO A 121 16.99 25.72 -40.96
CA PRO A 121 16.87 25.29 -42.34
C PRO A 121 17.84 26.14 -43.16
N GLN A 122 19.06 25.65 -43.37
CA GLN A 122 19.99 26.26 -44.33
C GLN A 122 20.59 25.15 -45.20
N ASP A 123 19.97 25.04 -46.38
CA ASP A 123 20.50 24.73 -47.72
C ASP A 123 21.98 24.33 -47.87
#